data_AF-A0AAN5HYT8-F1
#
_entry.id   AF-A0AAN5HYT8-F1
#
_cell.length_a   1.000
_cell.length_b   1.000
_cell.length_c   1.000
_cell.angle_alpha   90.00
_cell.angle_beta   90.00
_cell.angle_gamma   90.00
#
_symmetry.space_group_name_H-M   'P 1'
#
loop_
_entity.id
_entity.type
_entity.pdbx_description
1 polymer ?
#
loop_
_entity_poly.entity_id
_entity_poly.type
_entity_poly.pdbx_seq_one_letter_code
_entity_poly.pdbx_strand_id
1 'polypeptide(L)' 'KILVFSPQFAVSHVNFLAKISDTLVDAGHEVVILAPLVDPLINGALTKKARVIELPETEYSKRWDDSRIRAMDSYWN' A
#
# COMPACT_ATOMS: atom_id res chain seq x y z
N LYS A 1 0.06 20.23 -4.32
CA LYS A 1 0.32 18.85 -4.79
C LYS A 1 0.72 18.02 -3.59
N ILE A 2 0.10 16.86 -3.39
CA ILE A 2 0.32 15.98 -2.23
C ILE A 2 0.75 14.60 -2.72
N LEU A 3 1.81 14.05 -2.12
CA LEU A 3 2.26 12.68 -2.36
C LEU A 3 1.97 11.83 -1.13
N VAL A 4 1.19 10.76 -1.31
CA VAL A 4 0.87 9.80 -0.26
C VAL A 4 1.69 8.54 -0.50
N PHE A 5 2.56 8.20 0.43
CA PHE A 5 3.33 6.96 0.39
C PHE A 5 2.52 5.84 1.06
N SER A 6 2.12 4.83 0.29
CA SER A 6 1.22 3.76 0.74
C SER A 6 1.75 2.38 0.35
N PRO A 7 2.79 1.86 1.05
CA PRO A 7 3.25 0.50 0.84
C PRO A 7 2.15 -0.52 1.14
N GLN A 8 2.01 -1.49 0.24
CA GLN A 8 0.98 -2.52 0.26
C GLN A 8 1.39 -3.69 1.17
N PHE A 9 1.57 -3.43 2.47
CA PHE A 9 1.93 -4.47 3.46
C PHE A 9 0.78 -4.86 4.40
N ALA A 10 -0.28 -4.05 4.48
CA ALA A 10 -1.47 -4.33 5.27
C ALA A 10 -2.72 -3.72 4.63
N VAL A 11 -3.81 -4.50 4.56
CA VAL A 11 -5.08 -4.08 3.94
C VAL A 11 -5.69 -2.88 4.66
N SER A 12 -5.62 -2.81 5.99
CA SER A 12 -6.12 -1.68 6.78
C SER A 12 -5.34 -0.39 6.50
N HIS A 13 -4.01 -0.49 6.37
CA HIS A 13 -3.12 0.62 6.07
C HIS A 13 -3.45 1.24 4.69
N VAL A 14 -3.55 0.39 3.67
CA VAL A 14 -3.88 0.84 2.31
C VAL A 14 -5.28 1.46 2.26
N ASN A 15 -6.28 0.83 2.88
CA ASN A 15 -7.64 1.37 2.92
C ASN A 15 -7.74 2.74 3.60
N PHE A 16 -6.99 2.95 4.68
CA PHE A 16 -6.97 4.23 5.39
C PHE A 16 -6.39 5.34 4.52
N LEU A 17 -5.23 5.10 3.91
CA LEU A 17 -4.57 6.06 3.04
C LEU A 17 -5.36 6.33 1.76
N ALA A 18 -6.04 5.32 1.22
CA ALA A 18 -6.97 5.49 0.10
C ALA A 18 -8.09 6.49 0.41
N LYS A 19 -8.75 6.33 1.56
CA LYS A 19 -9.84 7.21 2.00
C LYS A 19 -9.39 8.64 2.27
N ILE A 20 -8.21 8.81 2.88
CA ILE A 20 -7.63 10.15 3.07
C ILE A 20 -7.34 10.78 1.71
N SER A 21 -6.74 10.03 0.79
CA SER A 21 -6.40 10.53 -0.54
C SER A 21 -7.65 10.94 -1.31
N ASP A 22 -8.71 10.13 -1.28
CA ASP A 22 -9.99 10.44 -1.92
C ASP A 22 -10.62 11.71 -1.31
N THR A 23 -10.57 11.87 0.01
CA THR A 23 -11.08 13.07 0.70
C THR A 23 -10.32 14.33 0.32
N LEU A 24 -8.99 14.23 0.19
CA LEU A 24 -8.14 15.35 -0.23
C LEU A 24 -8.38 15.73 -1.70
N VAL A 25 -8.65 14.74 -2.57
CA VAL A 25 -9.07 15.00 -3.96
C VAL A 25 -10.42 15.72 -4.00
N ASP A 26 -11.38 15.30 -3.18
CA ASP A 26 -12.70 15.96 -3.07
C ASP A 26 -12.61 17.41 -2.58
N ALA A 27 -11.62 17.72 -1.74
CA ALA A 27 -11.31 19.09 -1.33
C ALA A 27 -10.62 19.95 -2.42
N GLY A 28 -10.37 19.39 -3.60
CA GLY A 28 -9.76 20.08 -4.73
C GLY A 28 -8.23 20.00 -4.77
N HIS A 29 -7.60 19.13 -3.98
CA HIS A 29 -6.16 18.93 -4.03
C HIS A 29 -5.75 17.89 -5.09
N GLU A 30 -4.64 18.16 -5.77
CA GLU A 30 -3.98 17.15 -6.59
C GLU A 30 -3.20 16.18 -5.69
N VAL A 31 -3.64 14.93 -5.65
CA VAL A 31 -3.06 13.85 -4.84
C VAL A 31 -2.54 12.73 -5.72
N VAL A 32 -1.31 12.29 -5.44
CA VAL A 32 -0.70 11.10 -6.04
C VAL A 32 -0.37 10.11 -4.94
N ILE A 33 -0.74 8.85 -5.11
CA ILE A 33 -0.34 7.75 -4.23
C ILE A 33 0.83 7.01 -4.86
N LEU A 34 1.94 6.88 -4.13
CA LEU A 34 3.02 5.96 -4.46
C LEU A 34 2.80 4.66 -3.68
N ALA A 35 2.54 3.56 -4.37
CA ALA A 35 2.12 2.30 -3.77
C ALA A 35 3.08 1.15 -4.11
N PRO A 36 4.19 1.00 -3.36
CA PRO A 36 5.06 -0.17 -3.50
C PRO A 36 4.34 -1.48 -3.16
N LEU A 37 4.49 -2.48 -4.03
CA LEU A 37 4.05 -3.85 -3.76
C LEU A 37 4.98 -4.51 -2.72
N VAL A 38 4.41 -4.88 -1.57
CA VAL A 38 5.14 -5.53 -0.46
C VAL A 38 4.56 -6.90 -0.16
N ASP A 39 3.24 -6.98 0.01
CA ASP A 39 2.49 -8.24 0.11
C ASP A 39 1.73 -8.46 -1.21
N PRO A 40 2.03 -9.52 -1.97
CA PRO A 40 1.38 -9.80 -3.26
C PRO A 40 -0.11 -10.11 -3.14
N LEU A 41 -0.62 -10.39 -1.94
CA LEU A 41 -2.04 -10.63 -1.69
C LEU A 41 -2.85 -9.35 -1.57
N ILE A 42 -2.21 -8.19 -1.47
CA ILE A 42 -2.88 -6.90 -1.37
C ILE A 42 -3.10 -6.33 -2.77
N ASN A 43 -4.37 -6.11 -3.11
CA ASN A 43 -4.78 -5.74 -4.46
C ASN A 43 -4.74 -4.21 -4.69
N GLY A 44 -3.53 -3.64 -4.79
CA GLY A 44 -3.32 -2.26 -5.20
C GLY A 44 -3.61 -1.21 -4.14
N ALA A 45 -3.65 0.06 -4.54
CA ALA A 45 -3.76 1.22 -3.63
C ALA A 45 -5.17 1.54 -3.08
N LEU A 46 -6.21 0.81 -3.50
CA LEU A 46 -7.62 0.89 -3.04
C LEU A 46 -8.33 2.26 -3.12
N THR A 47 -7.69 3.30 -3.67
CA THR A 47 -8.29 4.62 -3.93
C THR A 47 -9.23 4.58 -5.13
N LYS A 48 -10.25 5.45 -5.13
CA LYS A 48 -11.18 5.60 -6.27
C LYS A 48 -10.92 6.87 -7.08
N LYS A 49 -10.24 7.87 -6.52
CA LYS A 49 -10.12 9.22 -7.10
C LYS A 49 -8.69 9.70 -7.28
N ALA A 50 -7.76 9.31 -6.40
CA ALA A 50 -6.39 9.79 -6.46
C ALA A 50 -5.60 9.10 -7.60
N ARG A 51 -4.61 9.80 -8.14
CA ARG A 51 -3.70 9.21 -9.13
C ARG A 51 -2.79 8.19 -8.44
N VAL A 52 -2.60 7.02 -9.01
CA VAL A 52 -1.77 5.97 -8.42
C VAL A 52 -0.51 5.73 -9.26
N ILE A 53 0.63 5.56 -8.59
CA ILE A 53 1.88 5.04 -9.13
C ILE A 53 2.18 3.76 -8.35
N GLU A 54 1.89 2.61 -8.95
CA GLU A 54 2.24 1.32 -8.37
C GLU A 54 3.67 0.97 -8.74
N LEU A 55 4.46 0.56 -7.75
CA LEU A 55 5.79 0.03 -8.01
C LEU A 55 5.74 -1.49 -7.96
N PRO A 56 6.42 -2.18 -8.90
CA PRO A 56 6.47 -3.63 -8.89
C PRO A 56 7.15 -4.14 -7.61
N GLU A 57 6.93 -5.41 -7.32
CA GLU A 57 7.64 -6.09 -6.25
C GLU A 57 9.15 -6.06 -6.50
N THR A 58 9.91 -5.86 -5.42
CA THR A 58 11.38 -5.87 -5.46
C THR A 58 11.92 -7.05 -4.64
N GLU A 59 13.17 -7.43 -4.85
CA GLU A 59 13.83 -8.47 -4.04
C GLU A 59 13.82 -8.15 -2.53
N TYR A 60 13.82 -6.87 -2.16
CA TYR A 60 13.67 -6.45 -0.77
C TYR A 60 12.25 -6.69 -0.24
N SER A 61 11.23 -6.42 -1.05
CA SER A 61 9.83 -6.70 -0.71
C SER A 61 9.61 -8.19 -0.46
N LYS A 62 10.11 -9.05 -1.38
CA LYS A 62 10.04 -10.51 -1.23
C LYS A 62 10.67 -10.99 0.06
N ARG A 63 11.88 -10.52 0.36
CA ARG A 63 12.58 -10.88 1.59
C ARG A 63 11.81 -10.47 2.85
N TRP A 64 11.14 -9.31 2.81
CA TRP A 64 10.29 -8.87 3.93
C TRP A 64 9.10 -9.79 4.11
N ASP A 65 8.40 -10.12 3.02
CA ASP A 65 7.25 -11.02 3.07
C ASP A 65 7.63 -12.43 3.54
N ASP A 66 8.73 -12.99 3.03
CA ASP A 66 9.29 -14.27 3.50
C ASP A 66 9.62 -14.25 4.99
N SER A 67 10.10 -13.11 5.51
CA SER A 67 10.42 -12.95 6.93
C SER A 67 9.16 -12.88 7.78
N ARG A 68 8.12 -12.22 7.28
CA ARG A 68 6.80 -12.15 7.90
C ARG A 68 6.13 -13.52 7.97
N ILE A 69 6.14 -14.27 6.86
CA ILE A 69 5.60 -15.65 6.80
C ILE A 69 6.32 -16.53 7.83
N ARG A 70 7.66 -16.52 7.84
CA ARG A 70 8.44 -17.29 8.82
C ARG A 70 8.13 -16.91 10.26
N ALA A 71 7.94 -15.63 10.55
CA ALA A 71 7.53 -15.19 11.88
C ALA A 71 6.14 -15.74 12.23
N MET A 72 5.16 -15.59 11.34
CA MET A 72 3.82 -16.14 11.54
C MET A 72 3.82 -17.66 11.76
N ASP A 73 4.62 -18.40 10.98
CA ASP A 73 4.79 -19.85 11.15
C ASP A 73 5.40 -20.18 12.52
N SER A 74 6.40 -19.44 12.99
CA SER A 74 7.03 -19.69 14.29
C SER A 74 6.11 -19.49 15.49
N TYR A 75 5.04 -18.75 15.26
CA TYR A 75 4.11 -18.33 16.29
C TYR A 75 2.88 -19.24 16.28
N TRP A 76 2.27 -19.49 15.11
CA TRP A 76 0.97 -20.17 14.99
C TRP A 76 1.01 -21.59 14.40
N ASN A 77 2.20 -22.18 14.12
CA ASN A 77 2.37 -23.61 13.85
C ASN A 77 3.15 -24.31 14.98
#